data_AF-A0A496X6G1-F1
#
_entry.id   AF-A0A496X6G1-F1
#
_cell.length_a   1.000
_cell.length_b   1.000
_cell.length_c   1.000
_cell.angle_alpha   90.00
_cell.angle_beta   90.00
_cell.angle_gamma   90.00
#
_symmetry.space_group_name_H-M   'P 1'
#
loop_
_entity.id
_entity.type
_entity.pdbx_description
1 polymer ?
#
loop_
_entity_poly.entity_id
_entity_poly.type
_entity_poly.pdbx_seq_one_letter_code
_entity_poly.pdbx_strand_id
1 'polypeptide(L)'
;GTNQNPTEVIATFEYTGTDMVLSVTGYDIDKAYEISVYLNGAPLGDLSSGPNNALNGGDTFAIPASDQLPGTNQIQFVQNIAGWIWGVTGLLLTEGVIIDTVLTPDALDTGMYGNGYGTNQNPTEVIATFEYTGTDMVLSVTGYDIDKAYEISVYLNGVPLGDLSRGPNNALNDGDTFAIPASDQLPGTNQVKFVENIAGWNWGVTGLLLTEGVIIDTVLTLDALDTGMYGNGYGTNQNPTEVIATFEYTGTDMVLSVTGYDVDSATEISVYLNGILLGYLSQGPNNDLNSGDSFAISATAQLPATNQVKFVENIAGYRWGVTNIQLSQ
;
A
#
# COMPACT_ATOMS: atom_id res chain seq x y z
N GLY A 1 6.15 -40.73 -18.22
CA GLY A 1 7.34 -41.53 -18.55
C GLY A 1 8.52 -40.95 -17.81
N THR A 2 9.18 -41.79 -17.00
CA THR A 2 10.52 -41.66 -16.38
C THR A 2 10.95 -40.32 -15.76
N ASN A 3 10.50 -40.07 -14.52
CA ASN A 3 11.42 -39.80 -13.41
C ASN A 3 10.71 -40.25 -12.11
N GLN A 4 11.07 -41.42 -11.60
CA GLN A 4 10.46 -41.96 -10.37
C GLN A 4 11.34 -41.49 -9.20
N ASN A 5 10.98 -40.33 -8.67
CA ASN A 5 11.44 -39.70 -7.44
C ASN A 5 12.84 -39.08 -7.44
N PRO A 6 13.10 -38.04 -8.26
CA PRO A 6 14.08 -37.05 -7.82
C PRO A 6 13.53 -36.35 -6.56
N THR A 7 14.38 -36.07 -5.58
CA THR A 7 14.01 -35.26 -4.40
C THR A 7 13.66 -33.82 -4.76
N GLU A 8 13.98 -33.41 -6.00
CA GLU A 8 13.69 -32.10 -6.53
C GLU A 8 13.42 -32.11 -8.05
N VAL A 9 12.67 -31.12 -8.54
CA VAL A 9 12.56 -30.77 -9.96
C VAL A 9 12.99 -29.32 -10.11
N ILE A 10 13.85 -29.04 -11.08
CA ILE A 10 14.33 -27.69 -11.37
C ILE A 10 13.85 -27.26 -12.76
N ALA A 11 13.18 -26.12 -12.83
CA ALA A 11 12.87 -25.39 -14.06
C ALA A 11 13.67 -24.08 -14.07
N THR A 12 13.96 -23.55 -15.26
CA THR A 12 14.74 -22.31 -15.41
C THR A 12 14.07 -21.33 -16.36
N PHE A 13 14.26 -20.04 -16.11
CA PHE A 13 13.84 -18.96 -17.01
C PHE A 13 14.87 -17.82 -16.99
N GLU A 14 14.87 -16.97 -18.01
CA GLU A 14 15.75 -15.79 -18.05
C GLU A 14 15.07 -14.59 -17.38
N TYR A 15 15.85 -13.72 -16.75
CA TYR A 15 15.40 -12.46 -16.16
C TYR A 15 14.50 -11.69 -17.13
N THR A 16 13.29 -11.37 -16.68
CA THR A 16 12.30 -10.64 -17.49
C THR A 16 12.29 -9.15 -17.16
N GLY A 17 12.68 -8.79 -15.94
CA GLY A 17 12.56 -7.43 -15.43
C GLY A 17 11.13 -6.98 -15.16
N THR A 18 10.17 -7.89 -15.21
CA THR A 18 8.75 -7.67 -14.91
C THR A 18 8.25 -8.73 -13.95
N ASP A 19 7.20 -8.41 -13.20
CA ASP A 19 6.55 -9.37 -12.31
C ASP A 19 6.00 -10.53 -13.15
N MET A 20 6.20 -11.76 -12.67
CA MET A 20 5.74 -12.97 -13.32
C MET A 20 4.84 -13.76 -12.38
N VAL A 21 3.96 -14.57 -12.96
CA VAL A 21 3.17 -15.58 -12.24
C VAL A 21 3.55 -16.95 -12.77
N LEU A 22 4.00 -17.82 -11.88
CA LEU A 22 4.16 -19.24 -12.14
C LEU A 22 2.82 -19.94 -11.85
N SER A 23 2.22 -20.55 -12.85
CA SER A 23 1.15 -21.54 -12.68
C SER A 23 1.72 -22.95 -12.76
N VAL A 24 1.27 -23.84 -11.87
CA VAL A 24 1.72 -25.24 -11.80
C VAL A 24 0.57 -26.12 -11.30
N THR A 25 0.59 -27.41 -11.64
CA THR A 25 -0.35 -28.39 -11.10
C THR A 25 0.44 -29.52 -10.44
N GLY A 26 0.16 -29.76 -9.16
CA GLY A 26 0.73 -30.86 -8.39
C GLY A 26 0.01 -32.19 -8.66
N TYR A 27 0.75 -33.29 -8.64
CA TYR A 27 0.23 -34.66 -8.67
C TYR A 27 0.57 -35.35 -7.36
N ASP A 28 -0.43 -35.98 -6.74
CA ASP A 28 -0.31 -36.79 -5.52
C ASP A 28 0.22 -35.99 -4.32
N ILE A 29 -0.26 -34.77 -4.16
CA ILE A 29 0.08 -33.90 -3.01
C ILE A 29 -0.91 -34.21 -1.89
N ASP A 30 -0.56 -35.08 -0.96
CA ASP A 30 -1.44 -35.52 0.14
C ASP A 30 -1.45 -34.52 1.30
N LYS A 31 -0.40 -33.70 1.41
CA LYS A 31 -0.24 -32.65 2.43
C LYS A 31 0.23 -31.35 1.81
N ALA A 32 -0.33 -30.24 2.29
CA ALA A 32 0.02 -28.90 1.82
C ALA A 32 1.49 -28.50 2.09
N TYR A 33 2.27 -29.28 2.84
CA TYR A 33 3.70 -29.05 3.09
C TYR A 33 4.58 -30.13 2.43
N GLU A 34 4.01 -30.96 1.56
CA GLU A 34 4.73 -32.08 0.96
C GLU A 34 5.79 -31.62 -0.04
N ILE A 35 5.45 -30.63 -0.87
CA ILE A 35 6.32 -30.06 -1.90
C ILE A 35 6.44 -28.55 -1.70
N SER A 36 7.65 -28.09 -1.39
CA SER A 36 7.97 -26.66 -1.33
C SER A 36 8.49 -26.16 -2.67
N VAL A 37 8.14 -24.93 -3.01
CA VAL A 37 8.54 -24.22 -4.22
C VAL A 37 9.49 -23.10 -3.84
N TYR A 38 10.61 -23.00 -4.55
CA TYR A 38 11.64 -21.99 -4.34
C TYR A 38 11.98 -21.25 -5.63
N LEU A 39 12.26 -19.96 -5.53
CA LEU A 39 12.90 -19.13 -6.55
C LEU A 39 14.33 -18.82 -6.10
N ASN A 40 15.34 -19.29 -6.85
CA ASN A 40 16.75 -19.04 -6.55
C ASN A 40 17.15 -19.40 -5.09
N GLY A 41 16.49 -20.42 -4.52
CA GLY A 41 16.68 -20.85 -3.12
C GLY A 41 15.85 -20.08 -2.08
N ALA A 42 15.14 -19.01 -2.45
CA ALA A 42 14.16 -18.35 -1.58
C ALA A 42 12.79 -19.03 -1.69
N PRO A 43 12.06 -19.28 -0.59
CA PRO A 43 10.78 -19.95 -0.63
C PRO A 43 9.71 -19.08 -1.30
N LEU A 44 8.95 -19.65 -2.22
CA LEU A 44 7.72 -19.06 -2.78
C LEU A 44 6.46 -19.58 -2.07
N GLY A 45 6.52 -20.77 -1.47
CA GLY A 45 5.39 -21.40 -0.78
C GLY A 45 5.37 -22.91 -1.00
N ASP A 46 4.26 -23.55 -0.68
CA ASP A 46 4.07 -24.99 -0.88
C ASP A 46 2.92 -25.27 -1.86
N LEU A 47 2.94 -26.42 -2.54
CA LEU A 47 1.82 -26.85 -3.38
C LEU A 47 0.61 -27.26 -2.52
N SER A 48 -0.59 -26.86 -2.95
CA SER A 48 -1.82 -27.26 -2.27
C SER A 48 -2.08 -28.76 -2.38
N SER A 49 -2.66 -29.34 -1.31
CA SER A 49 -3.04 -30.75 -1.32
C SER A 49 -4.15 -31.04 -2.32
N GLY A 50 -4.06 -32.18 -3.01
CA GLY A 50 -5.08 -32.71 -3.90
C GLY A 50 -5.58 -34.10 -3.47
N PRO A 51 -6.42 -34.75 -4.27
CA PRO A 51 -6.79 -36.14 -4.04
C PRO A 51 -5.59 -37.07 -4.25
N ASN A 52 -5.46 -38.08 -3.39
CA ASN A 52 -4.46 -39.15 -3.51
C ASN A 52 -4.47 -39.77 -4.91
N ASN A 53 -3.28 -39.95 -5.50
CA ASN A 53 -3.00 -40.42 -6.86
C ASN A 53 -3.66 -39.60 -7.98
N ALA A 54 -3.96 -38.32 -7.75
CA ALA A 54 -4.57 -37.43 -8.73
C ALA A 54 -3.88 -36.06 -8.78
N LEU A 55 -4.29 -35.24 -9.76
CA LEU A 55 -3.86 -33.84 -9.84
C LEU A 55 -4.64 -32.99 -8.82
N ASN A 56 -3.99 -32.00 -8.24
CA ASN A 56 -4.65 -30.94 -7.47
C ASN A 56 -5.36 -29.93 -8.41
N GLY A 57 -5.93 -28.87 -7.82
CA GLY A 57 -6.65 -27.83 -8.56
C GLY A 57 -5.76 -26.87 -9.37
N GLY A 58 -4.44 -26.99 -9.24
CA GLY A 58 -3.47 -25.99 -9.69
C GLY A 58 -3.12 -24.98 -8.59
N ASP A 59 -1.91 -24.45 -8.68
CA ASP A 59 -1.33 -23.46 -7.78
C ASP A 59 -0.71 -22.32 -8.60
N THR A 60 -0.66 -21.13 -7.99
CA THR A 60 0.00 -19.96 -8.57
C THR A 60 0.96 -19.35 -7.57
N PHE A 61 2.14 -18.95 -8.05
CA PHE A 61 3.16 -18.26 -7.26
C PHE A 61 3.55 -16.96 -7.94
N ALA A 62 3.52 -15.87 -7.18
CA ALA A 62 4.05 -14.59 -7.63
C ALA A 62 5.58 -14.66 -7.67
N ILE A 63 6.18 -14.10 -8.70
CA ILE A 63 7.62 -13.96 -8.89
C ILE A 63 7.86 -12.47 -9.16
N PRO A 64 8.02 -11.66 -8.10
CA PRO A 64 8.31 -10.24 -8.25
C PRO A 64 9.60 -10.01 -9.07
N ALA A 65 9.63 -8.95 -9.87
CA ALA A 65 10.81 -8.57 -10.65
C ALA A 65 12.05 -8.35 -9.76
N SER A 66 11.84 -7.90 -8.52
CA SER A 66 12.89 -7.69 -7.51
C SER A 66 13.56 -8.99 -7.03
N ASP A 67 12.85 -10.10 -7.10
CA ASP A 67 13.31 -11.39 -6.58
C ASP A 67 14.03 -12.22 -7.66
N GLN A 68 13.95 -11.75 -8.91
CA GLN A 68 14.70 -12.32 -10.02
C GLN A 68 16.16 -11.84 -10.00
N LEU A 69 17.07 -12.77 -10.23
CA LEU A 69 18.48 -12.48 -10.46
C LEU A 69 18.72 -12.10 -11.92
N PRO A 70 19.68 -11.22 -12.23
CA PRO A 70 20.14 -11.01 -13.60
C PRO A 70 20.61 -12.32 -14.24
N GLY A 71 20.10 -12.63 -15.44
CA GLY A 71 20.40 -13.87 -16.17
C GLY A 71 19.43 -15.01 -15.82
N THR A 72 19.94 -16.24 -15.73
CA THR A 72 19.12 -17.43 -15.51
C THR A 72 18.66 -17.54 -14.05
N ASN A 73 17.35 -17.64 -13.88
CA ASN A 73 16.65 -17.89 -12.62
C ASN A 73 16.22 -19.36 -12.53
N GLN A 74 16.14 -19.89 -11.31
CA GLN A 74 15.78 -21.28 -11.02
C GLN A 74 14.51 -21.37 -10.18
N ILE A 75 13.55 -22.16 -10.63
CA ILE A 75 12.37 -22.57 -9.86
C ILE A 75 12.60 -24.02 -9.43
N GLN A 76 12.66 -24.25 -8.13
CA GLN A 76 12.88 -25.58 -7.55
C GLN A 76 11.63 -26.06 -6.84
N PHE A 77 11.19 -27.27 -7.16
CA PHE A 77 10.16 -28.00 -6.43
C PHE A 77 10.87 -29.07 -5.60
N VAL A 78 10.78 -29.01 -4.28
CA VAL A 78 11.54 -29.87 -3.37
C VAL A 78 10.59 -30.73 -2.56
N GLN A 79 10.82 -32.03 -2.56
CA GLN A 79 10.08 -32.96 -1.73
C GLN A 79 10.54 -32.90 -0.28
N ASN A 80 9.62 -32.58 0.62
CA ASN A 80 9.88 -32.52 2.07
C ASN A 80 9.70 -33.89 2.76
N ILE A 81 8.88 -34.78 2.18
CA ILE A 81 8.62 -36.11 2.75
C ILE A 81 9.20 -37.18 1.84
N ALA A 82 10.37 -37.69 2.19
CA ALA A 82 11.09 -38.66 1.37
C ALA A 82 10.28 -39.94 1.12
N GLY A 83 10.28 -40.40 -0.14
CA GLY A 83 9.72 -41.69 -0.54
C GLY A 83 8.24 -41.66 -0.91
N TRP A 84 7.57 -40.50 -0.81
CA TRP A 84 6.22 -40.32 -1.31
C TRP A 84 6.25 -40.13 -2.83
N ILE A 85 5.16 -40.52 -3.49
CA ILE A 85 5.00 -40.31 -4.94
C ILE A 85 4.50 -38.89 -5.11
N TRP A 86 5.11 -38.15 -6.03
CA TRP A 86 4.68 -36.79 -6.34
C TRP A 86 5.04 -36.45 -7.78
N GLY A 87 4.47 -35.35 -8.28
CA GLY A 87 4.90 -34.75 -9.53
C GLY A 87 4.38 -33.34 -9.72
N VAL A 88 4.93 -32.65 -10.71
CA VAL A 88 4.44 -31.35 -11.18
C VAL A 88 4.24 -31.40 -12.69
N THR A 89 3.20 -30.72 -13.16
CA THR A 89 2.89 -30.53 -14.57
C THR A 89 2.27 -29.15 -14.80
N GLY A 90 2.01 -28.79 -16.06
CA GLY A 90 1.32 -27.53 -16.37
C GLY A 90 2.12 -26.28 -16.00
N LEU A 91 3.45 -26.38 -15.92
CA LEU A 91 4.35 -25.27 -15.65
C LEU A 91 4.18 -24.20 -16.73
N LEU A 92 3.61 -23.06 -16.34
CA LEU A 92 3.40 -21.91 -17.20
C LEU A 92 3.91 -20.67 -16.46
N LEU A 93 4.79 -19.92 -17.10
CA LEU A 93 5.24 -18.63 -16.61
C LEU A 93 4.60 -17.55 -17.50
N THR A 94 3.80 -16.68 -16.90
CA THR A 94 3.16 -15.55 -17.58
C THR A 94 3.57 -14.25 -16.94
N GLU A 95 3.75 -13.22 -17.75
CA GLU A 95 3.89 -11.86 -17.24
C GLU A 95 2.61 -11.45 -16.52
N GLY A 96 2.75 -10.89 -15.32
CA GLY A 96 1.62 -10.43 -14.52
C GLY A 96 1.90 -10.47 -13.02
N VAL A 97 0.90 -10.00 -12.30
CA VAL A 97 0.83 -10.01 -10.83
C VAL A 97 -0.33 -10.90 -10.42
N ILE A 98 -0.20 -11.59 -9.29
CA ILE A 98 -1.34 -12.25 -8.67
C ILE A 98 -2.21 -11.14 -8.07
N ILE A 99 -3.46 -11.05 -8.51
CA ILE A 99 -4.45 -10.15 -7.93
C ILE A 99 -5.24 -10.96 -6.91
N ASP A 100 -5.13 -10.61 -5.64
CA ASP A 100 -5.83 -11.28 -4.55
C ASP A 100 -7.30 -10.87 -4.48
N THR A 101 -7.58 -9.60 -4.74
CA THR A 101 -8.95 -9.09 -4.77
C THR A 101 -9.11 -7.85 -5.65
N VAL A 102 -10.36 -7.62 -6.06
CA VAL A 102 -10.80 -6.43 -6.78
C VAL A 102 -11.75 -5.67 -5.86
N LEU A 103 -11.33 -4.49 -5.40
CA LEU A 103 -12.13 -3.61 -4.57
C LEU A 103 -13.17 -2.90 -5.44
N THR A 104 -14.43 -3.03 -5.05
CA THR A 104 -15.52 -2.24 -5.60
C THR A 104 -15.82 -1.11 -4.61
N PRO A 105 -15.87 0.17 -5.04
CA PRO A 105 -16.23 1.27 -4.16
C PRO A 105 -17.52 1.00 -3.38
N ASP A 106 -17.51 1.35 -2.10
CA ASP A 106 -18.59 1.16 -1.11
C ASP A 106 -19.00 -0.30 -0.84
N ALA A 107 -18.23 -1.28 -1.33
CA ALA A 107 -18.41 -2.69 -1.01
C ALA A 107 -17.28 -3.18 -0.08
N LEU A 108 -17.65 -3.65 1.10
CA LEU A 108 -16.71 -4.26 2.04
C LEU A 108 -16.27 -5.63 1.54
N ASP A 109 -14.98 -5.79 1.32
CA ASP A 109 -14.33 -7.08 1.14
C ASP A 109 -13.99 -7.68 2.52
N THR A 110 -14.58 -8.84 2.81
CA THR A 110 -14.39 -9.57 4.07
C THR A 110 -13.39 -10.73 3.93
N GLY A 111 -12.64 -10.79 2.83
CA GLY A 111 -11.59 -11.76 2.62
C GLY A 111 -10.49 -11.64 3.65
N MET A 112 -9.72 -12.70 3.80
CA MET A 112 -8.57 -12.77 4.71
C MET A 112 -7.36 -13.16 3.87
N TYR A 113 -6.37 -12.28 3.82
CA TYR A 113 -5.21 -12.38 2.95
C TYR A 113 -3.93 -12.20 3.78
N GLY A 114 -2.88 -12.97 3.52
CA GLY A 114 -1.57 -12.78 4.15
C GLY A 114 -0.83 -14.08 4.41
N ASN A 115 0.25 -14.01 5.18
CA ASN A 115 1.04 -15.19 5.56
C ASN A 115 0.52 -15.79 6.86
N GLY A 116 0.02 -17.02 6.83
CA GLY A 116 -0.55 -17.66 8.02
C GLY A 116 -1.92 -17.12 8.45
N TYR A 117 -2.53 -16.21 7.68
CA TYR A 117 -3.87 -15.64 7.94
C TYR A 117 -4.85 -15.91 6.79
N GLY A 118 -5.97 -16.55 7.10
CA GLY A 118 -6.97 -16.93 6.08
C GLY A 118 -6.59 -18.16 5.26
N THR A 119 -7.20 -18.30 4.08
CA THR A 119 -6.94 -19.42 3.14
C THR A 119 -5.96 -19.06 2.03
N ASN A 120 -5.70 -17.77 1.81
CA ASN A 120 -4.83 -17.27 0.76
C ASN A 120 -3.47 -16.96 1.39
N GLN A 121 -2.52 -17.89 1.20
CA GLN A 121 -1.16 -17.75 1.69
C GLN A 121 -0.39 -16.82 0.76
N ASN A 122 -0.19 -15.60 1.23
CA ASN A 122 0.58 -14.58 0.55
C ASN A 122 1.81 -14.29 1.42
N PRO A 123 2.96 -14.95 1.15
CA PRO A 123 4.11 -14.86 2.04
C PRO A 123 4.68 -13.45 2.11
N THR A 124 4.68 -12.72 0.99
CA THR A 124 5.42 -11.46 0.85
C THR A 124 4.55 -10.24 0.56
N GLU A 125 3.49 -10.37 -0.24
CA GLU A 125 2.61 -9.26 -0.56
C GLU A 125 1.17 -9.69 -0.84
N VAL A 126 0.22 -8.80 -0.54
CA VAL A 126 -1.18 -8.89 -0.97
C VAL A 126 -1.47 -7.75 -1.93
N ILE A 127 -2.12 -8.07 -3.04
CA ILE A 127 -2.45 -7.13 -4.11
C ILE A 127 -3.96 -6.99 -4.25
N ALA A 128 -4.46 -5.81 -3.93
CA ALA A 128 -5.83 -5.39 -4.23
C ALA A 128 -5.84 -4.42 -5.43
N THR A 129 -6.87 -4.48 -6.25
CA THR A 129 -7.01 -3.58 -7.42
C THR A 129 -8.35 -2.86 -7.43
N PHE A 130 -8.41 -1.68 -8.04
CA PHE A 130 -9.66 -0.95 -8.28
C PHE A 130 -9.54 -0.09 -9.55
N GLU A 131 -10.66 0.26 -10.18
CA GLU A 131 -10.66 1.15 -11.35
C GLU A 131 -10.63 2.63 -10.93
N TYR A 132 -9.95 3.46 -11.71
CA TYR A 132 -9.93 4.92 -11.54
C TYR A 132 -11.32 5.48 -11.28
N THR A 133 -11.50 6.14 -10.15
CA THR A 133 -12.80 6.72 -9.73
C THR A 133 -12.93 8.18 -10.15
N GLY A 134 -11.80 8.88 -10.27
CA GLY A 134 -11.76 10.32 -10.52
C GLY A 134 -12.21 11.19 -9.35
N THR A 135 -12.36 10.60 -8.17
CA THR A 135 -12.67 11.26 -6.91
C THR A 135 -11.68 10.83 -5.84
N ASP A 136 -11.51 11.66 -4.81
CA ASP A 136 -10.71 11.28 -3.64
C ASP A 136 -11.40 10.08 -2.95
N MET A 137 -10.60 9.09 -2.59
CA MET A 137 -11.04 7.88 -1.93
C MET A 137 -10.32 7.71 -0.59
N VAL A 138 -10.93 6.92 0.30
CA VAL A 138 -10.31 6.45 1.53
C VAL A 138 -10.34 4.93 1.52
N LEU A 139 -9.16 4.33 1.67
CA LEU A 139 -9.02 2.90 1.91
C LEU A 139 -9.05 2.65 3.41
N SER A 140 -9.98 1.82 3.88
CA SER A 140 -9.98 1.25 5.22
C SER A 140 -9.53 -0.19 5.17
N VAL A 141 -8.75 -0.62 6.15
CA VAL A 141 -8.20 -1.98 6.26
C VAL A 141 -8.03 -2.35 7.74
N THR A 142 -8.08 -3.64 8.06
CA THR A 142 -7.71 -4.15 9.38
C THR A 142 -6.55 -5.12 9.23
N GLY A 143 -5.46 -4.86 9.96
CA GLY A 143 -4.27 -5.71 10.00
C GLY A 143 -4.41 -6.84 11.04
N TYR A 144 -3.85 -8.00 10.73
CA TYR A 144 -3.74 -9.16 11.64
C TYR A 144 -2.27 -9.42 11.98
N ASP A 145 -1.99 -9.64 13.27
CA ASP A 145 -0.68 -9.99 13.82
C ASP A 145 0.44 -8.98 13.47
N ILE A 146 0.07 -7.70 13.40
CA ILE A 146 1.02 -6.61 13.16
C ILE A 146 1.72 -6.29 14.49
N ASP A 147 2.88 -6.88 14.74
CA ASP A 147 3.66 -6.72 15.97
C ASP A 147 4.51 -5.44 15.98
N LYS A 148 4.82 -4.91 14.79
CA LYS A 148 5.57 -3.67 14.62
C LYS A 148 4.92 -2.73 13.61
N ALA A 149 4.98 -1.44 13.91
CA ALA A 149 4.37 -0.38 13.09
C ALA A 149 5.02 -0.17 11.70
N TYR A 150 6.01 -0.98 11.31
CA TYR A 150 6.66 -0.96 9.99
C TYR A 150 6.69 -2.37 9.37
N GLU A 151 5.93 -3.30 9.94
CA GLU A 151 5.95 -4.69 9.51
C GLU A 151 5.29 -4.86 8.15
N ILE A 152 4.16 -4.19 7.93
CA ILE A 152 3.44 -4.20 6.66
C ILE A 152 3.34 -2.77 6.14
N SER A 153 3.98 -2.50 5.00
CA SER A 153 3.85 -1.23 4.28
C SER A 153 2.74 -1.31 3.24
N VAL A 154 2.02 -0.21 3.07
CA VAL A 154 0.93 -0.03 2.12
C VAL A 154 1.38 0.90 1.00
N TYR A 155 1.15 0.51 -0.25
CA TYR A 155 1.51 1.28 -1.43
C TYR A 155 0.31 1.43 -2.37
N LEU A 156 0.21 2.59 -3.02
CA LEU A 156 -0.67 2.84 -4.16
C LEU A 156 0.19 3.00 -5.41
N ASN A 157 0.03 2.11 -6.40
CA ASN A 157 0.78 2.17 -7.66
C ASN A 157 2.30 2.29 -7.48
N GLY A 158 2.83 1.67 -6.42
CA GLY A 158 4.25 1.74 -6.03
C GLY A 158 4.66 2.95 -5.18
N VAL A 159 3.76 3.91 -4.94
CA VAL A 159 3.99 5.05 -4.04
C VAL A 159 3.56 4.68 -2.63
N PRO A 160 4.38 4.89 -1.58
CA PRO A 160 4.00 4.58 -0.20
C PRO A 160 2.79 5.40 0.26
N LEU A 161 1.80 4.73 0.86
CA LEU A 161 0.70 5.36 1.62
C LEU A 161 0.98 5.37 3.13
N GLY A 162 1.82 4.48 3.63
CA GLY A 162 2.17 4.37 5.04
C GLY A 162 2.30 2.92 5.48
N ASP A 163 2.29 2.69 6.80
CA ASP A 163 2.40 1.36 7.40
C ASP A 163 1.15 1.02 8.19
N LEU A 164 0.81 -0.27 8.32
CA LEU A 164 -0.27 -0.71 9.19
C LEU A 164 0.09 -0.49 10.67
N SER A 165 -0.90 -0.09 11.46
CA SER A 165 -0.70 0.11 12.89
C SER A 165 -0.50 -1.21 13.64
N ARG A 166 0.33 -1.16 14.69
CA ARG A 166 0.58 -2.31 15.57
C ARG A 166 -0.71 -2.76 16.27
N GLY A 167 -1.04 -4.04 16.15
CA GLY A 167 -2.09 -4.72 16.90
C GLY A 167 -1.55 -5.59 18.05
N PRO A 168 -2.44 -6.31 18.75
CA PRO A 168 -2.02 -7.39 19.64
C PRO A 168 -1.54 -8.61 18.84
N ASN A 169 -0.50 -9.28 19.35
CA ASN A 169 0.01 -10.54 18.79
C ASN A 169 -1.12 -11.58 18.59
N ASN A 170 -1.20 -12.15 17.40
CA ASN A 170 -2.18 -13.11 16.88
C ASN A 170 -3.63 -12.59 16.91
N ALA A 171 -3.82 -11.27 16.80
CA ALA A 171 -5.13 -10.63 16.76
C ALA A 171 -5.19 -9.51 15.72
N LEU A 172 -6.40 -9.01 15.49
CA LEU A 172 -6.64 -7.84 14.65
C LEU A 172 -6.24 -6.54 15.38
N ASN A 173 -5.71 -5.57 14.64
CA ASN A 173 -5.58 -4.20 15.11
C ASN A 173 -6.95 -3.48 15.09
N ASP A 174 -6.96 -2.19 15.49
CA ASP A 174 -8.19 -1.39 15.56
C ASP A 174 -8.66 -0.86 14.19
N GLY A 175 -7.95 -1.19 13.11
CA GLY A 175 -8.16 -0.69 11.77
C GLY A 175 -7.29 0.53 11.43
N ASP A 176 -6.99 0.67 10.14
CA ASP A 176 -6.20 1.74 9.55
C ASP A 176 -6.96 2.37 8.38
N THR A 177 -6.68 3.64 8.11
CA THR A 177 -7.23 4.36 6.96
C THR A 177 -6.13 5.08 6.19
N PHE A 178 -6.19 5.02 4.87
CA PHE A 178 -5.26 5.68 3.96
C PHE A 178 -6.02 6.55 2.97
N ALA A 179 -5.60 7.81 2.82
CA ALA A 179 -6.10 8.68 1.77
C ALA A 179 -5.57 8.22 0.41
N ILE A 180 -6.44 8.21 -0.59
CA ILE A 180 -6.13 7.92 -1.99
C ILE A 180 -6.67 9.12 -2.80
N PRO A 181 -5.89 10.20 -2.91
CA PRO A 181 -6.29 11.37 -3.67
C PRO A 181 -6.54 11.01 -5.14
N ALA A 182 -7.50 11.69 -5.79
CA ALA A 182 -7.78 11.46 -7.21
C ALA A 182 -6.55 11.71 -8.11
N SER A 183 -5.65 12.60 -7.68
CA SER A 183 -4.38 12.91 -8.36
C SER A 183 -3.38 11.77 -8.35
N ASP A 184 -3.46 10.88 -7.36
CA ASP A 184 -2.49 9.80 -7.14
C ASP A 184 -2.95 8.50 -7.81
N GLN A 185 -4.20 8.50 -8.32
CA GLN A 185 -4.74 7.42 -9.13
C GLN A 185 -4.26 7.52 -10.58
N LEU A 186 -3.90 6.38 -11.16
CA LEU A 186 -3.62 6.22 -12.57
C LEU A 186 -4.92 6.01 -13.36
N PRO A 187 -5.01 6.47 -14.62
CA PRO A 187 -6.11 6.10 -15.50
C PRO A 187 -6.19 4.58 -15.69
N GLY A 188 -7.37 3.99 -15.50
CA GLY A 188 -7.60 2.54 -15.57
C GLY A 188 -7.42 1.85 -14.22
N THR A 189 -6.85 0.65 -14.21
CA THR A 189 -6.67 -0.15 -13.00
C THR A 189 -5.54 0.41 -12.12
N ASN A 190 -5.86 0.64 -10.85
CA ASN A 190 -4.97 1.04 -9.78
C ASN A 190 -4.68 -0.16 -8.88
N GLN A 191 -3.49 -0.16 -8.27
CA GLN A 191 -3.03 -1.25 -7.42
C GLN A 191 -2.74 -0.74 -6.01
N VAL A 192 -3.34 -1.39 -5.00
CA VAL A 192 -2.94 -1.27 -3.61
C VAL A 192 -2.14 -2.53 -3.25
N LYS A 193 -0.90 -2.34 -2.80
CA LYS A 193 -0.04 -3.42 -2.30
C LYS A 193 0.11 -3.32 -0.79
N PHE A 194 -0.01 -4.44 -0.11
CA PHE A 194 0.40 -4.64 1.28
C PHE A 194 1.63 -5.52 1.27
N VAL A 195 2.77 -5.04 1.75
CA VAL A 195 4.07 -5.70 1.59
C VAL A 195 4.67 -6.01 2.95
N GLU A 196 5.07 -7.26 3.16
CA GLU A 196 5.80 -7.71 4.33
C GLU A 196 7.25 -7.19 4.29
N ASN A 197 7.64 -6.43 5.31
CA ASN A 197 9.00 -5.92 5.46
C ASN A 197 9.89 -6.83 6.32
N ILE A 198 9.30 -7.77 7.06
CA ILE A 198 10.01 -8.69 7.95
C ILE A 198 9.65 -10.13 7.59
N ALA A 199 10.48 -10.75 6.75
CA ALA A 199 10.21 -12.06 6.18
C ALA A 199 9.86 -13.15 7.22
N GLY A 200 8.80 -13.90 6.92
CA GLY A 200 8.45 -15.15 7.58
C GLY A 200 7.69 -14.97 8.90
N TRP A 201 7.11 -13.80 9.13
CA TRP A 201 6.22 -13.56 10.26
C TRP A 201 4.78 -13.85 9.83
N ASN A 202 3.92 -14.18 10.79
CA ASN A 202 2.51 -14.29 10.49
C ASN A 202 1.96 -12.87 10.35
N TRP A 203 1.17 -12.63 9.31
CA TRP A 203 0.54 -11.34 9.10
C TRP A 203 -0.68 -11.50 8.21
N GLY A 204 -1.55 -10.50 8.22
CA GLY A 204 -2.60 -10.44 7.20
C GLY A 204 -3.40 -9.15 7.20
N VAL A 205 -4.28 -9.06 6.22
CA VAL A 205 -5.22 -7.96 6.02
C VAL A 205 -6.63 -8.50 5.78
N THR A 206 -7.62 -7.77 6.26
CA THR A 206 -9.04 -8.04 6.05
C THR A 206 -9.84 -6.74 6.14
N GLY A 207 -11.14 -6.81 5.87
CA GLY A 207 -12.05 -5.67 6.00
C GLY A 207 -11.68 -4.52 5.06
N LEU A 208 -11.24 -4.85 3.85
CA LEU A 208 -10.83 -3.86 2.86
C LEU A 208 -12.09 -3.14 2.36
N LEU A 209 -12.12 -1.82 2.52
CA LEU A 209 -13.22 -0.98 2.07
C LEU A 209 -12.66 0.28 1.43
N LEU A 210 -13.04 0.50 0.17
CA LEU A 210 -12.73 1.73 -0.55
C LEU A 210 -14.00 2.59 -0.60
N THR A 211 -13.99 3.77 0.01
CA THR A 211 -15.15 4.69 0.04
C THR A 211 -14.77 6.05 -0.52
N GLU A 212 -15.70 6.70 -1.22
CA GLU A 212 -15.50 8.09 -1.65
C GLU A 212 -15.37 9.00 -0.41
N GLY A 213 -14.32 9.83 -0.40
CA GLY A 213 -14.09 10.73 0.72
C GLY A 213 -12.66 11.24 0.81
N VAL A 214 -12.45 12.08 1.81
CA VAL A 214 -11.16 12.64 2.17
C VAL A 214 -10.92 12.42 3.66
N ILE A 215 -9.65 12.24 4.05
CA ILE A 215 -9.27 12.27 5.45
C ILE A 215 -9.09 13.74 5.85
N ILE A 216 -9.84 14.20 6.85
CA ILE A 216 -9.70 15.56 7.39
C ILE A 216 -8.72 15.52 8.55
N ASP A 217 -7.58 16.18 8.40
CA ASP A 217 -6.54 16.23 9.43
C ASP A 217 -6.88 17.19 10.56
N THR A 218 -7.45 18.35 10.21
CA THR A 218 -7.84 19.35 11.19
C THR A 218 -8.99 20.26 10.73
N VAL A 219 -9.69 20.84 11.70
CA VAL A 219 -10.73 21.84 11.52
C VAL A 219 -10.23 23.16 12.10
N LEU A 220 -9.98 24.14 11.23
CA LEU A 220 -9.50 25.46 11.60
C LEU A 220 -10.63 26.30 12.17
N THR A 221 -10.38 26.93 13.31
CA THR A 221 -11.25 27.94 13.90
C THR A 221 -10.66 29.32 13.65
N LEU A 222 -11.51 30.27 13.23
CA LEU A 222 -11.07 31.64 12.97
C LEU A 222 -10.39 32.25 14.21
N ASP A 223 -9.27 32.92 13.98
CA ASP A 223 -8.38 33.54 14.97
C ASP A 223 -7.78 32.58 16.00
N ALA A 224 -7.90 31.26 15.80
CA ALA A 224 -7.24 30.24 16.61
C ALA A 224 -6.03 29.65 15.87
N LEU A 225 -4.93 29.47 16.60
CA LEU A 225 -3.72 28.81 16.10
C LEU A 225 -3.83 27.30 16.31
N ASP A 226 -3.78 26.54 15.22
CA ASP A 226 -3.55 25.09 15.25
C ASP A 226 -2.04 24.85 15.38
N THR A 227 -1.63 24.15 16.45
CA THR A 227 -0.21 23.83 16.74
C THR A 227 0.12 22.37 16.45
N GLY A 228 -0.78 21.64 15.80
CA GLY A 228 -0.54 20.29 15.33
C GLY A 228 0.61 20.24 14.33
N MET A 229 1.20 19.06 14.20
CA MET A 229 2.28 18.77 13.25
C MET A 229 1.77 17.68 12.31
N TYR A 230 1.69 18.01 11.02
CA TYR A 230 1.09 17.17 9.99
C TYR A 230 2.07 17.02 8.83
N GLY A 231 2.23 15.82 8.26
CA GLY A 231 3.04 15.60 7.05
C GLY A 231 3.78 14.26 7.06
N ASN A 232 4.65 14.03 6.08
CA ASN A 232 5.43 12.80 5.98
C ASN A 232 6.68 12.88 6.88
N GLY A 233 6.75 12.05 7.92
CA GLY A 233 7.87 12.05 8.84
C GLY A 233 7.96 13.28 9.76
N TYR A 234 6.90 14.10 9.84
CA TYR A 234 6.81 15.26 10.73
C TYR A 234 5.67 15.12 11.75
N GLY A 235 6.03 15.03 13.04
CA GLY A 235 5.06 14.82 14.12
C GLY A 235 4.59 13.36 14.22
N THR A 236 3.35 13.16 14.69
CA THR A 236 2.73 11.83 14.87
C THR A 236 1.78 11.45 13.74
N ASN A 237 1.36 12.40 12.92
CA ASN A 237 0.37 12.20 11.87
C ASN A 237 1.11 12.02 10.55
N GLN A 238 1.17 10.77 10.07
CA GLN A 238 1.82 10.43 8.80
C GLN A 238 0.86 10.74 7.66
N ASN A 239 1.13 11.82 6.96
CA ASN A 239 0.40 12.23 5.77
C ASN A 239 1.40 12.24 4.61
N PRO A 240 1.52 11.14 3.86
CA PRO A 240 2.58 10.99 2.87
C PRO A 240 2.47 12.02 1.76
N THR A 241 1.26 12.27 1.25
CA THR A 241 1.05 13.05 0.01
C THR A 241 0.31 14.36 0.22
N GLU A 242 -0.68 14.41 1.12
CA GLU A 242 -1.43 15.64 1.39
C GLU A 242 -1.90 15.79 2.84
N VAL A 243 -2.07 17.05 3.27
CA VAL A 243 -2.73 17.42 4.51
C VAL A 243 -3.96 18.27 4.18
N ILE A 244 -5.09 17.92 4.77
CA ILE A 244 -6.38 18.58 4.54
C ILE A 244 -6.89 19.24 5.82
N ALA A 245 -6.99 20.56 5.76
CA ALA A 245 -7.64 21.37 6.78
C ALA A 245 -8.99 21.91 6.29
N THR A 246 -9.98 22.04 7.16
CA THR A 246 -11.30 22.57 6.80
C THR A 246 -11.71 23.76 7.66
N PHE A 247 -12.57 24.63 7.11
CA PHE A 247 -13.17 25.75 7.86
C PHE A 247 -14.53 26.14 7.28
N GLU A 248 -15.40 26.74 8.09
CA GLU A 248 -16.71 27.21 7.63
C GLU A 248 -16.64 28.58 6.96
N TYR A 249 -17.52 28.82 5.99
CA TYR A 249 -17.66 30.11 5.33
C TYR A 249 -17.78 31.28 6.32
N THR A 250 -16.90 32.27 6.19
CA THR A 250 -16.90 33.47 7.05
C THR A 250 -17.50 34.69 6.35
N GLY A 251 -17.45 34.72 5.02
CA GLY A 251 -17.91 35.84 4.21
C GLY A 251 -17.07 37.12 4.32
N THR A 252 -15.86 37.01 4.88
CA THR A 252 -14.90 38.10 4.99
C THR A 252 -13.55 37.68 4.38
N ASP A 253 -12.76 38.68 3.98
CA ASP A 253 -11.38 38.42 3.58
C ASP A 253 -10.58 37.97 4.80
N MET A 254 -9.68 37.00 4.60
CA MET A 254 -8.86 36.41 5.65
C MET A 254 -7.43 36.17 5.13
N VAL A 255 -6.53 35.85 6.06
CA VAL A 255 -5.19 35.38 5.78
C VAL A 255 -5.02 33.99 6.38
N LEU A 256 -4.63 33.03 5.56
CA LEU A 256 -4.09 31.75 6.01
C LEU A 256 -2.62 31.93 6.31
N SER A 257 -2.21 31.72 7.56
CA SER A 257 -0.81 31.62 7.96
C SER A 257 -0.46 30.17 8.26
N VAL A 258 0.75 29.75 7.90
CA VAL A 258 1.25 28.37 8.06
C VAL A 258 2.77 28.39 8.17
N THR A 259 3.36 27.43 8.87
CA THR A 259 4.81 27.18 8.85
C THR A 259 5.09 25.84 8.21
N GLY A 260 5.95 25.81 7.19
CA GLY A 260 6.41 24.59 6.54
C GLY A 260 7.59 23.96 7.28
N TYR A 261 7.66 22.64 7.31
CA TYR A 261 8.78 21.85 7.83
C TYR A 261 9.45 21.10 6.68
N ASP A 262 10.79 21.15 6.64
CA ASP A 262 11.62 20.43 5.66
C ASP A 262 11.24 20.72 4.20
N VAL A 263 10.90 21.98 3.91
CA VAL A 263 10.61 22.43 2.54
C VAL A 263 11.95 22.78 1.87
N ASP A 264 12.53 21.83 1.16
CA ASP A 264 13.82 21.92 0.49
C ASP A 264 13.76 22.66 -0.86
N SER A 265 12.59 22.76 -1.49
CA SER A 265 12.42 23.53 -2.73
C SER A 265 11.17 24.41 -2.75
N ALA A 266 11.25 25.53 -3.49
CA ALA A 266 10.18 26.53 -3.59
C ALA A 266 8.90 26.04 -4.29
N THR A 267 8.88 24.81 -4.81
CA THR A 267 7.72 24.19 -5.45
C THR A 267 7.39 22.83 -4.84
N GLU A 268 7.95 22.52 -3.68
CA GLU A 268 7.80 21.21 -3.06
C GLU A 268 6.39 21.03 -2.49
N ILE A 269 5.90 22.02 -1.74
CA ILE A 269 4.57 21.96 -1.14
C ILE A 269 3.66 23.02 -1.76
N SER A 270 2.61 22.56 -2.43
CA SER A 270 1.54 23.41 -2.98
C SER A 270 0.46 23.66 -1.94
N VAL A 271 -0.12 24.87 -1.92
CA VAL A 271 -1.25 25.24 -1.06
C VAL A 271 -2.46 25.55 -1.91
N TYR A 272 -3.57 24.83 -1.70
CA TYR A 272 -4.82 25.01 -2.42
C TYR A 272 -5.95 25.44 -1.50
N LEU A 273 -6.87 26.24 -2.02
CA LEU A 273 -8.19 26.51 -1.45
C LEU A 273 -9.26 26.00 -2.40
N ASN A 274 -10.07 25.03 -1.96
CA ASN A 274 -11.16 24.45 -2.75
C ASN A 274 -10.72 24.02 -4.17
N GLY A 275 -9.52 23.41 -4.26
CA GLY A 275 -8.91 22.99 -5.51
C GLY A 275 -8.22 24.09 -6.34
N ILE A 276 -8.24 25.34 -5.89
CA ILE A 276 -7.55 26.46 -6.55
C ILE A 276 -6.20 26.72 -5.86
N LEU A 277 -5.12 26.71 -6.64
CA LEU A 277 -3.77 26.97 -6.12
C LEU A 277 -3.67 28.41 -5.59
N LEU A 278 -3.35 28.55 -4.30
CA LEU A 278 -3.00 29.82 -3.67
C LEU A 278 -1.52 30.15 -3.88
N GLY A 279 -0.64 29.14 -3.82
CA GLY A 279 0.80 29.29 -4.01
C GLY A 279 1.58 28.09 -3.48
N TYR A 280 2.86 28.30 -3.17
CA TYR A 280 3.75 27.29 -2.63
C TYR A 280 4.32 27.77 -1.29
N LEU A 281 4.66 26.83 -0.40
CA LEU A 281 5.40 27.15 0.81
C LEU A 281 6.83 27.61 0.48
N SER A 282 7.35 28.54 1.26
CA SER A 282 8.72 29.02 1.09
C SER A 282 9.73 27.98 1.56
N GLN A 283 10.86 27.91 0.85
CA GLN A 283 11.98 27.04 1.21
C GLN A 283 12.49 27.38 2.63
N GLY A 284 12.69 26.35 3.43
CA GLY A 284 13.30 26.41 4.75
C GLY A 284 14.68 25.75 4.80
N PRO A 285 15.33 25.72 5.97
CA PRO A 285 16.49 24.86 6.19
C PRO A 285 16.07 23.38 6.22
N ASN A 286 16.92 22.51 5.69
CA ASN A 286 16.74 21.05 5.75
C ASN A 286 16.57 20.56 7.20
N ASN A 287 15.54 19.73 7.41
CA ASN A 287 15.03 19.20 8.68
C ASN A 287 14.63 20.27 9.71
N ASP A 288 14.24 21.47 9.28
CA ASP A 288 13.82 22.57 10.15
C ASP A 288 12.59 23.30 9.58
N LEU A 289 12.05 24.23 10.36
CA LEU A 289 10.92 25.08 9.98
C LEU A 289 11.37 26.24 9.09
N ASN A 290 10.53 26.59 8.11
CA ASN A 290 10.66 27.84 7.37
C ASN A 290 10.24 29.05 8.24
N SER A 291 10.30 30.26 7.68
CA SER A 291 9.96 31.49 8.42
C SER A 291 8.46 31.77 8.53
N GLY A 292 7.61 30.86 8.05
CA GLY A 292 6.17 31.05 7.91
C GLY A 292 5.79 31.67 6.56
N ASP A 293 4.62 31.26 6.08
CA ASP A 293 4.00 31.74 4.85
C ASP A 293 2.61 32.30 5.13
N SER A 294 2.13 33.17 4.24
CA SER A 294 0.81 33.77 4.35
C SER A 294 0.12 33.86 3.00
N PHE A 295 -1.13 33.44 2.93
CA PHE A 295 -1.95 33.44 1.73
C PHE A 295 -3.23 34.21 1.96
N ALA A 296 -3.52 35.19 1.10
CA ALA A 296 -4.78 35.91 1.15
C ALA A 296 -5.92 35.02 0.64
N ILE A 297 -7.00 34.94 1.42
CA ILE A 297 -8.24 34.24 1.08
C ILE A 297 -9.32 35.29 0.98
N SER A 298 -9.76 35.63 -0.23
CA SER A 298 -10.87 36.57 -0.39
C SER A 298 -12.20 35.92 -0.01
N ALA A 299 -13.15 36.72 0.49
CA ALA A 299 -14.52 36.29 0.76
C ALA A 299 -15.16 35.62 -0.48
N THR A 300 -14.81 36.09 -1.68
CA THR A 300 -15.32 35.58 -2.96
C THR A 300 -14.68 34.27 -3.42
N ALA A 301 -13.53 33.89 -2.87
CA ALA A 301 -12.88 32.61 -3.17
C ALA A 301 -13.41 31.47 -2.28
N GLN A 302 -14.12 31.82 -1.20
CA GLN A 302 -14.75 30.85 -0.32
C GLN A 302 -16.03 30.28 -0.95
N LEU A 303 -16.30 29.01 -0.68
CA LEU A 303 -17.60 28.39 -0.90
C LEU A 303 -18.54 28.77 0.25
N PRO A 304 -19.85 28.96 -0.01
CA PRO A 304 -20.86 29.19 1.03
C PRO A 304 -21.24 27.88 1.76
N ALA A 305 -20.22 27.15 2.19
CA ALA A 305 -20.24 25.84 2.84
C ALA A 305 -18.91 25.64 3.58
N THR A 306 -18.61 24.40 3.98
CA THR A 306 -17.26 24.02 4.40
C THR A 306 -16.27 24.25 3.25
N ASN A 307 -15.19 24.93 3.56
CA ASN A 307 -14.06 25.20 2.69
C ASN A 307 -12.91 24.26 3.04
N GLN A 308 -12.09 23.94 2.06
CA GLN A 308 -10.94 23.03 2.19
C GLN A 308 -9.64 23.76 1.84
N VAL A 309 -8.67 23.70 2.75
CA VAL A 309 -7.27 24.02 2.47
C VAL A 309 -6.51 22.71 2.33
N LYS A 310 -5.84 22.52 1.21
CA LYS A 310 -4.96 21.36 1.00
C LYS A 310 -3.50 21.80 0.92
N PHE A 311 -2.63 21.09 1.62
CA PHE A 311 -1.18 21.15 1.45
C PHE A 311 -0.75 19.86 0.76
N VAL A 312 -0.12 19.97 -0.41
CA VAL A 312 0.18 18.81 -1.26
C VAL A 312 1.67 18.72 -1.54
N GLU A 313 2.28 17.58 -1.25
CA GLU A 313 3.65 17.24 -1.64
C GLU A 313 3.71 17.00 -3.14
N ASN A 314 4.54 17.76 -3.86
CA ASN A 314 4.72 17.61 -5.30
C ASN A 314 5.91 16.70 -5.65
N ILE A 315 6.71 16.28 -4.66
CA ILE A 315 7.89 15.45 -4.83
C ILE A 315 7.81 14.29 -3.83
N ALA A 316 7.30 13.15 -4.28
CA ALA A 316 7.01 12.01 -3.41
C ALA A 316 8.23 11.49 -2.63
N GLY A 317 7.99 11.08 -1.39
CA GLY A 317 8.90 10.27 -0.57
C GLY A 317 9.94 11.07 0.20
N TYR A 318 9.84 12.41 0.20
CA TYR A 318 10.66 13.26 1.06
C TYR A 318 9.95 13.51 2.39
N ARG A 319 10.72 13.93 3.39
CA ARG A 319 10.13 14.39 4.64
C ARG A 319 9.59 15.78 4.39
N TRP A 320 8.39 16.04 4.90
CA TRP A 320 7.78 17.35 4.82
C TRP A 320 6.74 17.51 5.91
N GLY A 321 6.32 18.75 6.16
CA GLY A 321 5.14 18.96 6.96
C GLY A 321 4.68 20.40 7.08
N VAL A 322 3.58 20.58 7.80
CA VAL A 322 2.97 21.87 8.12
C VAL A 322 2.58 21.92 9.59
N THR A 323 2.71 23.11 10.18
CA THR A 323 2.28 23.42 11.55
C THR A 323 1.90 24.89 11.65
N ASN A 324 1.47 25.32 12.84
CA ASN A 324 1.11 26.70 13.15
C ASN A 324 0.11 27.26 12.12
N ILE A 325 -0.92 26.47 11.81
CA ILE A 325 -1.92 26.82 10.81
C ILE A 325 -2.95 27.73 11.47
N GLN A 326 -3.19 28.90 10.90
CA GLN A 326 -4.14 29.87 11.43
C GLN A 326 -4.88 30.58 10.30
N LEU A 327 -6.18 30.76 10.48
CA LEU A 327 -6.97 31.73 9.73
C LEU A 327 -7.15 32.97 10.59
N SER A 328 -6.83 34.15 10.06
CA SER A 328 -7.02 35.43 10.76
C SER A 328 -7.66 36.49 9.87
N GLN A 329 -8.39 37.44 10.46
CA GLN A 329 -8.94 38.62 9.76
C GLN A 329 -8.00 39.83 9.79
#